data_AF-A0A4P6U5A6-F1
#
_entry.id   AF-A0A4P6U5A6-F1
#
_cell.length_a   1.000
_cell.length_b   1.000
_cell.length_c   1.000
_cell.angle_alpha   90.00
_cell.angle_beta   90.00
_cell.angle_gamma   90.00
#
_symmetry.space_group_name_H-M   'P 1'
#
loop_
_entity.id
_entity.type
_entity.pdbx_description
1 polymer ?
#
loop_
_entity_poly.entity_id
_entity_poly.type
_entity_poly.pdbx_seq_one_letter_code
_entity_poly.pdbx_strand_id
1 'polypeptide(L)'
;MTSTTRTKPQPPAAAVAADAHWAAKMDRLRSRALAETVFVVCDDQSVRDRYLRAQRDYDLAAQYAKANPKDTEAASDLTRATEARDDAKQAYDEVSIPIRFRALPRQALEALYEQHAPSETDTEDGKRWADSFPAALIAAACVDGMTETEAQELLNSWSLAEADAMFNAAYGVQNTTRTDLGKG
;
A
#
# COMPACT_ATOMS: atom_id res chain seq x y z
N MET A 1 -42.67 44.10 -40.26
CA MET A 1 -41.99 42.85 -39.91
C MET A 1 -40.75 43.20 -39.09
N THR A 2 -40.80 43.03 -37.78
CA THR A 2 -39.64 43.26 -36.90
C THR A 2 -39.53 42.06 -35.97
N SER A 3 -38.57 41.18 -36.26
CA SER A 3 -38.21 40.05 -35.41
C SER A 3 -37.40 40.55 -34.22
N THR A 4 -37.92 40.36 -33.01
CA THR A 4 -37.19 40.61 -31.77
C THR A 4 -36.45 39.32 -31.38
N THR A 5 -35.13 39.32 -31.53
CA THR A 5 -34.25 38.21 -31.15
C THR A 5 -34.20 38.09 -29.62
N ARG A 6 -34.63 36.96 -29.07
CA ARG A 6 -34.61 36.67 -27.64
C ARG A 6 -33.21 36.17 -27.23
N THR A 7 -32.43 37.02 -26.58
CA THR A 7 -31.12 36.64 -26.02
C THR A 7 -31.32 35.64 -24.89
N LYS A 8 -30.74 34.43 -25.02
CA LYS A 8 -30.71 33.45 -23.91
C LYS A 8 -29.90 34.02 -22.75
N PRO A 9 -30.38 33.95 -21.50
CA PRO A 9 -29.59 34.38 -20.35
C PRO A 9 -28.34 33.51 -20.22
N GLN A 10 -27.17 34.13 -20.30
CA GLN A 10 -25.89 33.46 -20.09
C GLN A 10 -25.67 33.29 -18.58
N PRO A 11 -25.32 32.08 -18.10
CA PRO A 11 -25.04 31.86 -16.69
C PRO A 11 -23.93 32.80 -16.19
N PRO A 12 -24.00 33.27 -14.93
CA PRO A 12 -22.96 34.12 -14.36
C PRO A 12 -21.61 33.42 -14.36
N ALA A 13 -20.54 34.14 -14.71
CA ALA A 13 -19.18 33.60 -14.85
C ALA A 13 -18.69 32.82 -13.61
N ALA A 14 -19.14 33.21 -12.42
CA ALA A 14 -18.84 32.50 -11.17
C ALA A 14 -19.41 31.07 -11.11
N ALA A 15 -20.60 30.84 -11.68
CA ALA A 15 -21.19 29.50 -11.74
C ALA A 15 -20.45 28.59 -12.74
N VAL A 16 -20.00 29.15 -13.87
CA VAL A 16 -19.20 28.43 -14.87
C VAL A 16 -17.80 28.11 -14.31
N ALA A 17 -17.19 29.03 -13.57
CA ALA A 17 -15.90 28.80 -12.92
C ALA A 17 -15.98 27.76 -11.78
N ALA A 18 -17.08 27.75 -11.01
CA ALA A 18 -17.33 26.74 -10.00
C ALA A 18 -17.52 25.34 -10.62
N ASP A 19 -18.21 25.26 -11.75
CA ASP A 19 -18.40 24.02 -12.52
C ASP A 19 -17.06 23.49 -13.08
N ALA A 20 -16.25 24.35 -13.69
CA ALA A 20 -14.94 23.98 -14.21
C ALA A 20 -13.96 23.54 -13.10
N HIS A 21 -13.97 24.24 -11.95
CA HIS A 21 -13.18 23.84 -10.78
C HIS A 21 -13.64 22.48 -10.22
N TRP A 22 -14.94 22.24 -10.18
CA TRP A 22 -15.49 20.95 -9.74
C TRP A 22 -15.14 19.82 -10.71
N ALA A 23 -15.24 20.05 -12.02
CA ALA A 23 -14.85 19.07 -13.05
C ALA A 23 -13.37 18.69 -12.92
N ALA A 24 -12.48 19.68 -12.82
CA ALA A 24 -11.05 19.44 -12.62
C ALA A 24 -10.76 18.68 -11.32
N LYS A 25 -11.50 18.97 -10.23
CA LYS A 25 -11.39 18.22 -8.98
C LYS A 25 -11.85 16.77 -9.15
N MET A 26 -12.97 16.54 -9.83
CA MET A 26 -13.48 15.18 -10.10
C MET A 26 -12.52 14.37 -10.97
N ASP A 27 -11.89 14.99 -11.97
CA ASP A 27 -10.90 14.30 -12.80
C ASP A 27 -9.68 13.88 -11.98
N ARG A 28 -9.19 14.75 -11.09
CA ARG A 28 -8.13 14.40 -10.13
C ARG A 28 -8.54 13.27 -9.19
N LEU A 29 -9.80 13.23 -8.75
CA LEU A 29 -10.31 12.17 -7.88
C LEU A 29 -10.43 10.83 -8.61
N ARG A 30 -10.86 10.85 -9.88
CA ARG A 30 -10.96 9.66 -10.74
C ARG A 30 -9.59 9.10 -11.13
N SER A 31 -8.60 9.97 -11.31
CA SER A 31 -7.23 9.56 -11.67
C SER A 31 -6.38 9.12 -10.49
N ARG A 32 -6.96 8.96 -9.28
CA ARG A 32 -6.20 8.56 -8.10
C ARG A 32 -5.73 7.11 -8.25
N ALA A 33 -4.44 6.90 -8.03
CA ALA A 33 -3.88 5.57 -7.85
C ALA A 33 -4.49 4.91 -6.61
N LEU A 34 -4.76 3.61 -6.70
CA LEU A 34 -5.15 2.78 -5.56
C LEU A 34 -3.98 2.66 -4.58
N ALA A 35 -4.26 2.25 -3.33
CA ALA A 35 -3.19 2.02 -2.36
C ALA A 35 -2.34 0.81 -2.81
N GLU A 36 -1.05 0.86 -2.54
CA GLU A 36 -0.12 -0.24 -2.81
C GLU A 36 0.74 -0.51 -1.57
N THR A 37 1.12 -1.77 -1.38
CA THR A 37 2.07 -2.20 -0.38
C THR A 37 3.02 -3.23 -0.98
N VAL A 38 4.22 -3.37 -0.40
CA VAL A 38 5.22 -4.34 -0.82
C VAL A 38 5.46 -5.30 0.33
N PHE A 39 5.25 -6.58 0.07
CA PHE A 39 5.66 -7.67 0.94
C PHE A 39 7.03 -8.16 0.45
N VAL A 40 8.01 -8.30 1.35
CA VAL A 40 9.38 -8.64 0.98
C VAL A 40 9.80 -9.90 1.71
N VAL A 41 10.17 -10.93 0.94
CA VAL A 41 10.74 -12.18 1.46
C VAL A 41 12.26 -12.11 1.34
N CYS A 42 12.98 -12.53 2.39
CA CYS A 42 14.43 -12.61 2.38
C CYS A 42 14.87 -13.86 3.13
N ASP A 43 15.33 -14.86 2.38
CA ASP A 43 15.77 -16.15 2.94
C ASP A 43 17.12 -16.03 3.67
N ASP A 44 17.99 -15.09 3.25
CA ASP A 44 19.26 -14.84 3.92
C ASP A 44 19.05 -14.01 5.19
N GLN A 45 18.90 -14.71 6.31
CA GLN A 45 18.77 -14.07 7.63
C GLN A 45 19.98 -13.21 8.00
N SER A 46 21.19 -13.54 7.52
CA SER A 46 22.39 -12.79 7.85
C SER A 46 22.42 -11.43 7.15
N VAL A 47 21.98 -11.37 5.90
CA VAL A 47 21.84 -10.12 5.13
C VAL A 47 20.73 -9.26 5.73
N ARG A 48 19.58 -9.86 6.05
CA ARG A 48 18.48 -9.16 6.73
C ARG A 48 18.93 -8.56 8.06
N ASP A 49 19.61 -9.34 8.89
CA ASP A 49 20.09 -8.87 10.19
C ASP A 49 21.12 -7.75 10.06
N ARG A 50 22.02 -7.85 9.07
CA ARG A 50 23.00 -6.79 8.78
C ARG A 50 22.29 -5.50 8.40
N TYR A 51 21.31 -5.55 7.52
CA TYR A 51 20.51 -4.39 7.14
C TYR A 51 19.76 -3.79 8.34
N LEU A 52 19.07 -4.62 9.14
CA LEU A 52 18.34 -4.14 10.32
C LEU A 52 19.26 -3.52 11.39
N ARG A 53 20.49 -4.03 11.55
CA ARG A 53 21.49 -3.41 12.44
C ARG A 53 21.92 -2.05 11.89
N ALA A 54 22.32 -1.99 10.62
CA ALA A 54 22.76 -0.74 9.99
C ALA A 54 21.65 0.33 9.98
N GLN A 55 20.38 -0.07 9.80
CA GLN A 55 19.23 0.82 9.91
C GLN A 55 19.08 1.41 11.31
N ARG A 56 19.21 0.59 12.37
CA ARG A 56 19.16 1.08 13.76
C ARG A 56 20.30 2.05 14.08
N ASP A 57 21.51 1.73 13.60
CA ASP A 57 22.68 2.59 13.79
C ASP A 57 22.50 3.94 13.08
N TYR A 58 21.96 3.92 11.86
CA TYR A 58 21.57 5.12 11.14
C TYR A 58 20.51 5.93 11.90
N ASP A 59 19.44 5.30 12.38
CA ASP A 59 18.36 5.99 13.09
C ASP A 59 18.87 6.67 14.36
N LEU A 60 19.77 6.01 15.10
CA LEU A 60 20.43 6.57 16.28
C LEU A 60 21.34 7.76 15.92
N ALA A 61 22.20 7.60 14.91
CA ALA A 61 23.09 8.67 14.45
C ALA A 61 22.31 9.88 13.92
N ALA A 62 21.22 9.64 13.17
CA ALA A 62 20.37 10.69 12.62
C ALA A 62 19.66 11.48 13.73
N GLN A 63 19.15 10.80 14.76
CA GLN A 63 18.56 11.46 15.92
C GLN A 63 19.60 12.28 16.68
N TYR A 64 20.80 11.74 16.89
CA TYR A 64 21.87 12.43 17.61
C TYR A 64 22.37 13.67 16.86
N ALA A 65 22.65 13.56 15.56
CA ALA A 65 23.05 14.69 14.73
C ALA A 65 21.97 15.78 14.65
N LYS A 66 20.70 15.39 14.60
CA LYS A 66 19.57 16.34 14.67
C LYS A 66 19.52 17.08 16.00
N ALA A 67 19.81 16.42 17.12
CA ALA A 67 19.87 17.04 18.43
C ALA A 67 21.12 17.92 18.62
N ASN A 68 22.22 17.60 17.92
CA ASN A 68 23.52 18.27 18.05
C ASN A 68 24.02 18.81 16.70
N PRO A 69 23.33 19.79 16.07
CA PRO A 69 23.61 20.21 14.69
C PRO A 69 24.96 20.93 14.49
N LYS A 70 25.65 21.30 15.57
CA LYS A 70 26.97 21.95 15.52
C LYS A 70 28.13 20.99 15.84
N ASP A 71 27.82 19.75 16.18
CA ASP A 71 28.81 18.73 16.48
C ASP A 71 29.28 18.09 15.17
N THR A 72 30.56 18.29 14.86
CA THR A 72 31.19 17.74 13.66
C THR A 72 31.38 16.23 13.73
N GLU A 73 31.54 15.67 14.93
CA GLU A 73 31.66 14.22 15.12
C GLU A 73 30.31 13.55 14.85
N ALA A 74 29.21 14.14 15.37
CA ALA A 74 27.85 13.70 15.07
C ALA A 74 27.53 13.69 13.56
N ALA A 75 27.97 14.70 12.82
CA ALA A 75 27.79 14.77 11.38
C ALA A 75 28.62 13.70 10.63
N SER A 76 29.85 13.45 11.08
CA SER A 76 30.71 12.39 10.55
C SER A 76 30.12 10.99 10.80
N ASP A 77 29.61 10.76 12.01
CA ASP A 77 28.98 9.50 12.39
C ASP A 77 27.71 9.22 11.58
N LEU A 78 26.87 10.24 11.37
CA LEU A 78 25.71 10.13 10.50
C LEU A 78 26.11 9.76 9.06
N THR A 79 27.18 10.36 8.54
CA THR A 79 27.67 10.04 7.18
C THR A 79 28.08 8.58 7.08
N ARG A 80 28.91 8.10 8.01
CA ARG A 80 29.34 6.69 8.07
C ARG A 80 28.17 5.72 8.24
N ALA A 81 27.21 6.03 9.10
CA ALA A 81 26.03 5.19 9.32
C ALA A 81 25.10 5.17 8.09
N THR A 82 25.03 6.28 7.36
CA THR A 82 24.29 6.38 6.09
C THR A 82 24.91 5.46 5.04
N GLU A 83 26.23 5.53 4.83
CA GLU A 83 26.96 4.65 3.90
C GLU A 83 26.78 3.18 4.27
N ALA A 84 26.98 2.82 5.55
CA ALA A 84 26.82 1.44 6.00
C ALA A 84 25.39 0.90 5.83
N ARG A 85 24.37 1.74 6.06
CA ARG A 85 22.96 1.40 5.82
C ARG A 85 22.71 1.22 4.33
N ASP A 86 23.22 2.09 3.47
CA ASP A 86 22.99 2.02 2.03
C ASP A 86 23.64 0.77 1.41
N ASP A 87 24.87 0.45 1.80
CA ASP A 87 25.54 -0.79 1.40
C ASP A 87 24.77 -2.03 1.86
N ALA A 88 24.31 -2.04 3.11
CA ALA A 88 23.55 -3.16 3.65
C ALA A 88 22.16 -3.27 3.01
N LYS A 89 21.54 -2.13 2.69
CA LYS A 89 20.26 -2.07 1.97
C LYS A 89 20.40 -2.61 0.56
N GLN A 90 21.45 -2.24 -0.17
CA GLN A 90 21.70 -2.76 -1.50
C GLN A 90 21.84 -4.28 -1.48
N ALA A 91 22.66 -4.81 -0.58
CA ALA A 91 22.82 -6.26 -0.43
C ALA A 91 21.48 -6.96 -0.07
N TYR A 92 20.66 -6.34 0.78
CA TYR A 92 19.33 -6.85 1.13
C TYR A 92 18.38 -6.84 -0.06
N ASP A 93 18.32 -5.75 -0.81
CA ASP A 93 17.45 -5.62 -1.98
C ASP A 93 17.85 -6.61 -3.10
N GLU A 94 19.15 -6.94 -3.25
CA GLU A 94 19.65 -7.91 -4.23
C GLU A 94 19.20 -9.35 -3.97
N VAL A 95 19.03 -9.74 -2.70
CA VAL A 95 18.64 -11.11 -2.32
C VAL A 95 17.17 -11.24 -1.93
N SER A 96 16.46 -10.12 -1.82
CA SER A 96 15.06 -10.11 -1.42
C SER A 96 14.12 -10.26 -2.61
N ILE A 97 13.00 -10.92 -2.38
CA ILE A 97 11.94 -11.14 -3.37
C ILE A 97 10.76 -10.22 -2.99
N PRO A 98 10.58 -9.07 -3.67
CA PRO A 98 9.44 -8.19 -3.44
C PRO A 98 8.20 -8.70 -4.19
N ILE A 99 7.07 -8.72 -3.49
CA ILE A 99 5.73 -9.00 -4.03
C ILE A 99 4.88 -7.76 -3.77
N ARG A 100 4.28 -7.20 -4.83
CA ARG A 100 3.47 -5.99 -4.72
C ARG A 100 1.99 -6.31 -4.68
N PHE A 101 1.30 -5.74 -3.71
CA PHE A 101 -0.16 -5.80 -3.59
C PHE A 101 -0.77 -4.42 -3.79
N ARG A 102 -1.86 -4.36 -4.54
CA ARG A 102 -2.66 -3.17 -4.78
C ARG A 102 -4.07 -3.38 -4.23
N ALA A 103 -4.63 -2.33 -3.65
CA ALA A 103 -6.03 -2.32 -3.25
C ALA A 103 -6.93 -2.56 -4.48
N LEU A 104 -7.96 -3.37 -4.29
CA LEU A 104 -8.96 -3.65 -5.30
C LEU A 104 -9.98 -2.51 -5.38
N PRO A 105 -10.59 -2.26 -6.56
CA PRO A 105 -11.81 -1.47 -6.63
C PRO A 105 -12.88 -2.06 -5.72
N ARG A 106 -13.68 -1.22 -5.05
CA ARG A 106 -14.71 -1.64 -4.09
C ARG A 106 -15.59 -2.79 -4.63
N GLN A 107 -16.10 -2.66 -5.85
CA GLN A 107 -16.98 -3.67 -6.44
C GLN A 107 -16.28 -5.02 -6.65
N ALA A 108 -14.99 -5.02 -6.99
CA ALA A 108 -14.22 -6.25 -7.15
C ALA A 108 -14.00 -6.95 -5.79
N LEU A 109 -13.71 -6.17 -4.74
CA LEU A 109 -13.57 -6.72 -3.38
C LEU A 109 -14.90 -7.24 -2.82
N GLU A 110 -16.02 -6.54 -3.05
CA GLU A 110 -17.36 -6.99 -2.67
C GLU A 110 -17.72 -8.30 -3.37
N ALA A 111 -17.49 -8.40 -4.69
CA ALA A 111 -17.71 -9.63 -5.44
C ALA A 111 -16.86 -10.81 -4.91
N LEU A 112 -15.63 -10.53 -4.45
CA LEU A 112 -14.77 -11.54 -3.86
C LEU A 112 -15.31 -12.04 -2.51
N TYR A 113 -15.82 -11.14 -1.66
CA TYR A 113 -16.46 -11.55 -0.40
C TYR A 113 -17.70 -12.40 -0.63
N GLU A 114 -18.51 -12.09 -1.65
CA GLU A 114 -19.69 -12.86 -1.99
C GLU A 114 -19.32 -14.25 -2.53
N GLN A 115 -18.32 -14.34 -3.40
CA GLN A 115 -17.84 -15.61 -3.99
C GLN A 115 -17.25 -16.56 -2.94
N HIS A 116 -16.63 -16.01 -1.89
CA HIS A 116 -15.98 -16.77 -0.83
C HIS A 116 -16.66 -16.57 0.53
N ALA A 117 -17.99 -16.41 0.50
CA ALA A 117 -18.80 -16.37 1.72
C ALA A 117 -18.59 -17.66 2.53
N PRO A 118 -18.50 -17.57 3.88
CA PRO A 118 -18.36 -18.75 4.72
C PRO A 118 -19.57 -19.68 4.56
N SER A 119 -19.33 -20.98 4.65
CA SER A 119 -20.42 -21.96 4.74
C SER A 119 -21.16 -21.86 6.09
N GLU A 120 -22.28 -22.57 6.23
CA GLU A 120 -22.98 -22.67 7.52
C GLU A 120 -22.05 -23.22 8.62
N THR A 121 -21.30 -24.28 8.32
CA THR A 121 -20.31 -24.86 9.24
C THR A 121 -19.19 -23.89 9.58
N ASP A 122 -18.64 -23.17 8.59
CA ASP A 122 -17.61 -22.15 8.85
C ASP A 122 -18.13 -21.05 9.78
N THR A 123 -19.41 -20.68 9.63
CA THR A 123 -20.07 -19.68 10.48
C THR A 123 -20.25 -20.19 11.91
N GLU A 124 -20.63 -21.46 12.09
CA GLU A 124 -20.70 -22.12 13.40
C GLU A 124 -19.33 -22.17 14.09
N ASP A 125 -18.26 -22.38 13.33
CA ASP A 125 -16.87 -22.36 13.80
C ASP A 125 -16.31 -20.94 14.02
N GLY A 126 -17.12 -19.90 13.76
CA GLY A 126 -16.74 -18.49 13.93
C GLY A 126 -15.75 -17.96 12.89
N LYS A 127 -15.60 -18.65 11.76
CA LYS A 127 -14.78 -18.17 10.64
C LYS A 127 -15.46 -17.01 9.94
N ARG A 128 -14.64 -16.05 9.50
CA ARG A 128 -15.12 -14.84 8.83
C ARG A 128 -15.34 -15.02 7.32
N TRP A 129 -14.66 -15.99 6.72
CA TRP A 129 -14.65 -16.26 5.29
C TRP A 129 -14.36 -17.74 5.05
N ALA A 130 -14.69 -18.23 3.86
CA ALA A 130 -14.32 -19.57 3.44
C ALA A 130 -12.79 -19.73 3.36
N ASP A 131 -12.30 -20.96 3.48
CA ASP A 131 -10.85 -21.26 3.46
C ASP A 131 -10.18 -20.91 2.12
N SER A 132 -10.95 -20.77 1.03
CA SER A 132 -10.46 -20.33 -0.29
C SER A 132 -10.24 -18.82 -0.40
N PHE A 133 -10.77 -18.01 0.52
CA PHE A 133 -10.70 -16.55 0.44
C PHE A 133 -9.26 -15.99 0.45
N PRO A 134 -8.33 -16.45 1.32
CA PRO A 134 -6.98 -15.89 1.38
C PRO A 134 -6.22 -15.97 0.05
N ALA A 135 -6.22 -17.13 -0.61
CA ALA A 135 -5.53 -17.32 -1.89
C ALA A 135 -6.15 -16.45 -2.99
N ALA A 136 -7.48 -16.40 -3.06
CA ALA A 136 -8.19 -15.59 -4.04
C ALA A 136 -7.93 -14.08 -3.86
N LEU A 137 -7.88 -13.60 -2.61
CA LEU A 137 -7.54 -12.21 -2.30
C LEU A 137 -6.11 -11.86 -2.69
N ILE A 138 -5.15 -12.72 -2.35
CA ILE A 138 -3.74 -12.54 -2.70
C ILE A 138 -3.58 -12.44 -4.22
N ALA A 139 -4.17 -13.38 -4.96
CA ALA A 139 -4.10 -13.40 -6.41
C ALA A 139 -4.73 -12.15 -7.05
N ALA A 140 -5.92 -11.77 -6.59
CA ALA A 140 -6.60 -10.59 -7.10
C ALA A 140 -5.83 -9.29 -6.79
N ALA A 141 -5.23 -9.17 -5.61
CA ALA A 141 -4.49 -7.98 -5.19
C ALA A 141 -3.06 -7.92 -5.76
N CYS A 142 -2.50 -9.04 -6.22
CA CYS A 142 -1.12 -9.11 -6.71
C CYS A 142 -0.94 -8.34 -8.02
N VAL A 143 -0.02 -7.37 -8.01
CA VAL A 143 0.30 -6.57 -9.20
C VAL A 143 1.18 -7.35 -10.17
N ASP A 144 1.94 -8.32 -9.66
CA ASP A 144 2.93 -9.08 -10.41
C ASP A 144 2.31 -10.30 -11.12
N GLY A 145 0.99 -10.52 -10.99
CA GLY A 145 0.23 -11.49 -11.78
C GLY A 145 0.13 -12.89 -11.18
N MET A 146 0.35 -13.04 -9.87
CA MET A 146 0.21 -14.30 -9.15
C MET A 146 -1.22 -14.87 -9.29
N THR A 147 -1.33 -16.14 -9.70
CA THR A 147 -2.60 -16.86 -9.81
C THR A 147 -3.10 -17.35 -8.44
N GLU A 148 -4.39 -17.68 -8.35
CA GLU A 148 -4.97 -18.24 -7.11
C GLU A 148 -4.32 -19.57 -6.74
N THR A 149 -3.99 -20.42 -7.72
CA THR A 149 -3.32 -21.70 -7.47
C THR A 149 -1.91 -21.49 -6.91
N GLU A 150 -1.12 -20.58 -7.48
CA GLU A 150 0.22 -20.24 -6.96
C GLU A 150 0.12 -19.64 -5.55
N ALA A 151 -0.84 -18.73 -5.32
CA ALA A 151 -1.07 -18.17 -3.99
C ALA A 151 -1.41 -19.26 -2.96
N GLN A 152 -2.27 -20.21 -3.32
CA GLN A 152 -2.61 -21.35 -2.47
C GLN A 152 -1.40 -22.27 -2.21
N GLU A 153 -0.57 -22.50 -3.22
CA GLU A 153 0.67 -23.28 -3.08
C GLU A 153 1.63 -22.64 -2.07
N LEU A 154 1.82 -21.32 -2.15
CA LEU A 154 2.65 -20.57 -1.19
C LEU A 154 2.08 -20.63 0.22
N LEU A 155 0.77 -20.38 0.39
CA LEU A 155 0.11 -20.46 1.69
C LEU A 155 0.23 -21.86 2.34
N ASN A 156 0.20 -22.92 1.54
CA ASN A 156 0.30 -24.29 2.02
C ASN A 156 1.75 -24.73 2.32
N SER A 157 2.74 -24.12 1.66
CA SER A 157 4.15 -24.52 1.76
C SER A 157 4.95 -23.69 2.77
N TRP A 158 4.53 -22.45 3.01
CA TRP A 158 5.21 -21.55 3.94
C TRP A 158 4.88 -21.86 5.40
N SER A 159 5.71 -21.33 6.31
CA SER A 159 5.37 -21.34 7.73
C SER A 159 4.08 -20.54 7.96
N LEU A 160 3.32 -20.91 9.00
CA LEU A 160 2.09 -20.21 9.37
C LEU A 160 2.29 -18.69 9.48
N ALA A 161 3.41 -18.27 10.09
CA ALA A 161 3.71 -16.85 10.28
C ALA A 161 3.93 -16.10 8.96
N GLU A 162 4.58 -16.73 7.98
CA GLU A 162 4.83 -16.12 6.66
C GLU A 162 3.58 -16.09 5.81
N ALA A 163 2.80 -17.19 5.82
CA ALA A 163 1.50 -17.26 5.16
C ALA A 163 0.55 -16.17 5.69
N ASP A 164 0.46 -16.04 7.02
CA ASP A 164 -0.31 -14.98 7.67
C ASP A 164 0.22 -13.59 7.31
N ALA A 165 1.54 -13.39 7.27
CA ALA A 165 2.12 -12.10 6.91
C ALA A 165 1.80 -11.71 5.46
N MET A 166 1.84 -12.67 4.51
CA MET A 166 1.49 -12.43 3.12
C MET A 166 0.00 -12.08 2.97
N PHE A 167 -0.88 -12.87 3.60
CA PHE A 167 -2.31 -12.57 3.63
C PHE A 167 -2.59 -11.19 4.24
N ASN A 168 -1.96 -10.87 5.37
CA ASN A 168 -2.13 -9.57 6.03
C ASN A 168 -1.61 -8.41 5.18
N ALA A 169 -0.58 -8.59 4.36
CA ALA A 169 -0.14 -7.57 3.41
C ALA A 169 -1.21 -7.33 2.34
N ALA A 170 -1.75 -8.39 1.73
CA ALA A 170 -2.79 -8.30 0.72
C ALA A 170 -4.13 -7.78 1.26
N TYR A 171 -4.50 -8.13 2.50
CA TYR A 171 -5.71 -7.66 3.17
C TYR A 171 -5.55 -6.25 3.74
N GLY A 172 -4.37 -5.91 4.28
CA GLY A 172 -4.07 -4.62 4.87
C GLY A 172 -4.15 -3.48 3.85
N VAL A 173 -3.72 -3.71 2.61
CA VAL A 173 -3.82 -2.70 1.55
C VAL A 173 -5.28 -2.35 1.21
N GLN A 174 -6.21 -3.29 1.38
CA GLN A 174 -7.65 -3.05 1.18
C GLN A 174 -8.24 -2.11 2.22
N ASN A 175 -7.69 -2.13 3.44
CA ASN A 175 -8.18 -1.36 4.59
C ASN A 175 -7.37 -0.08 4.83
N THR A 176 -6.42 0.25 3.95
CA THR A 176 -5.58 1.43 4.08
C THR A 176 -6.38 2.70 3.77
N THR A 177 -6.57 3.53 4.79
CA THR A 177 -7.20 4.86 4.63
C THR A 177 -6.12 5.91 4.36
N ARG A 178 -6.31 6.71 3.30
CA ARG A 178 -5.44 7.85 2.93
C ARG A 178 -6.15 9.19 3.12
N THR A 179 -7.13 9.21 4.00
CA THR A 179 -7.93 10.38 4.35
C THR A 179 -7.55 10.80 5.76
N ASP A 180 -6.99 11.99 5.89
CA ASP A 180 -6.83 12.61 7.20
C ASP A 180 -8.16 13.29 7.54
N LEU A 181 -8.87 12.72 8.52
CA LEU A 181 -9.96 13.42 9.18
C LEU A 181 -9.29 14.37 10.18
N GLY A 182 -8.75 15.47 9.65
CA GLY A 182 -8.01 16.45 10.44
C GLY A 182 -8.75 16.73 11.74
N LYS A 183 -8.04 16.68 12.86
CA LYS A 183 -8.57 17.22 14.11
C LYS A 183 -8.98 18.67 13.81
N GLY A 184 -10.27 18.97 13.96
CA GLY A 184 -10.77 20.34 13.93
C GLY A 184 -10.06 21.21 14.96
#